data_AF-A0A3D0S7L8-F1
#
_entry.id   AF-A0A3D0S7L8-F1
#
_cell.length_a   1.000
_cell.length_b   1.000
_cell.length_c   1.000
_cell.angle_alpha   90.00
_cell.angle_beta   90.00
_cell.angle_gamma   90.00
#
_symmetry.space_group_name_H-M   'P 1'
#
loop_
_entity.id
_entity.type
_entity.pdbx_description
1 polymer ?
#
loop_
_entity_poly.entity_id
_entity_poly.type
_entity_poly.pdbx_seq_one_letter_code
_entity_poly.pdbx_strand_id
1 'polypeptide(L)'
;MILTYYGLLFLLGLPFLGLRARALFAWAAAWAIVAPVVSHLIRPHLAPRSGPSPAFDQLENPGHLLAELLLTGYYPCLPWLAYLLLGMAIGHCDLRSRAVQVRLIAVGLGLAILAFVVSRALTEQTWVLRRLVPDAGRYGDVSTADAFVNAISGGLHGTTPAGGSWAWLLVVAPHSGTPFDLLQTGASAVAVIGACLWLEGWLTRWTGEPSRRALAIAFGAGTMTLTLYTLHVVMRTERIWPAEEPASFGWHLVVLLAVGAGFVAARRRGPLEWLIGTVSRWRVLNPGGARRSP
;
A
#
# COMPACT_ATOMS: atom_id res chain seq x y z
N MET A 1 3.04 -5.18 -12.55
CA MET A 1 2.79 -3.73 -12.55
C MET A 1 1.63 -3.42 -11.60
N ILE A 2 1.88 -2.62 -10.57
CA ILE A 2 0.90 -2.26 -9.53
C ILE A 2 -0.01 -1.09 -9.94
N LEU A 3 0.33 -0.39 -11.03
CA LEU A 3 -0.30 0.86 -11.43
C LEU A 3 -1.79 0.70 -11.78
N THR A 4 -2.17 -0.43 -12.39
CA THR A 4 -3.57 -0.78 -12.69
C THR A 4 -4.41 -0.87 -11.41
N TYR A 5 -3.87 -1.50 -10.38
CA TYR A 5 -4.50 -1.59 -9.06
C TYR A 5 -4.65 -0.22 -8.39
N TYR A 6 -3.63 0.65 -8.47
CA TYR A 6 -3.72 2.01 -7.95
C TYR A 6 -4.79 2.84 -8.67
N GLY A 7 -4.86 2.74 -10.01
CA GLY A 7 -5.90 3.42 -10.79
C GLY A 7 -7.31 3.05 -10.34
N LEU A 8 -7.56 1.75 -10.12
CA LEU A 8 -8.84 1.27 -9.61
C LEU A 8 -9.08 1.68 -8.15
N LEU A 9 -8.08 1.63 -7.28
CA LEU A 9 -8.20 2.09 -5.90
C LEU A 9 -8.61 3.57 -5.84
N PHE A 10 -8.02 4.44 -6.66
CA PHE A 10 -8.42 5.85 -6.71
C PHE A 10 -9.86 6.03 -7.18
N LEU A 11 -10.30 5.25 -8.18
CA LEU A 11 -11.70 5.25 -8.62
C LEU A 11 -12.65 4.84 -7.46
N LEU A 12 -12.30 3.76 -6.75
CA LEU A 12 -13.06 3.26 -5.60
C LEU A 12 -13.05 4.23 -4.41
N GLY A 13 -12.02 5.08 -4.30
CA GLY A 13 -11.91 6.11 -3.27
C GLY A 13 -12.79 7.34 -3.52
N LEU A 14 -13.17 7.62 -4.77
CA LEU A 14 -13.96 8.81 -5.14
C LEU A 14 -15.23 9.03 -4.29
N PRO A 15 -16.06 8.01 -4.00
CA PRO A 15 -17.28 8.18 -3.20
C PRO A 15 -17.00 8.65 -1.77
N PHE A 16 -15.80 8.43 -1.24
CA PHE A 16 -15.44 8.73 0.14
C PHE A 16 -14.80 10.12 0.31
N LEU A 17 -14.47 10.82 -0.78
CA LEU A 17 -13.75 12.11 -0.74
C LEU A 17 -14.52 13.21 0.00
N GLY A 18 -15.85 13.18 0.00
CA GLY A 18 -16.69 14.16 0.70
C GLY A 18 -16.85 13.89 2.20
N LEU A 19 -16.31 12.79 2.72
CA LEU A 19 -16.53 12.39 4.11
C LEU A 19 -15.56 13.07 5.07
N ARG A 20 -16.07 13.40 6.25
CA ARG A 20 -15.29 13.90 7.39
C ARG A 20 -14.37 12.83 7.96
N ALA A 21 -13.22 13.24 8.52
CA ALA A 21 -12.18 12.36 9.07
C ALA A 21 -12.72 11.22 9.95
N ARG A 22 -13.67 11.51 10.87
CA ARG A 22 -14.27 10.49 11.75
C ARG A 22 -15.00 9.39 10.99
N ALA A 23 -15.73 9.75 9.94
CA ALA A 23 -16.42 8.78 9.09
C ALA A 23 -15.42 7.96 8.28
N LEU A 24 -14.34 8.57 7.78
CA LEU A 24 -13.27 7.85 7.09
C LEU A 24 -12.56 6.85 8.01
N PHE A 25 -12.27 7.20 9.27
CA PHE A 25 -11.73 6.24 10.23
C PHE A 25 -12.69 5.07 10.51
N ALA A 26 -13.98 5.36 10.67
CA ALA A 26 -14.99 4.32 10.88
C ALA A 26 -15.09 3.38 9.66
N TRP A 27 -15.09 3.95 8.45
CA TRP A 27 -15.08 3.17 7.21
C TRP A 27 -13.80 2.36 7.07
N ALA A 28 -12.62 2.92 7.32
CA ALA A 28 -11.36 2.19 7.26
C ALA A 28 -11.36 0.99 8.21
N ALA A 29 -11.80 1.18 9.45
CA ALA A 29 -11.89 0.11 10.45
C ALA A 29 -12.93 -0.96 10.06
N ALA A 30 -14.12 -0.56 9.62
CA ALA A 30 -15.14 -1.50 9.17
C ALA A 30 -14.66 -2.28 7.93
N TRP A 31 -14.04 -1.60 6.97
CA TRP A 31 -13.57 -2.20 5.73
C TRP A 31 -12.42 -3.18 5.94
N ALA A 32 -11.51 -2.89 6.89
CA ALA A 32 -10.45 -3.80 7.27
C ALA A 32 -10.98 -5.16 7.77
N ILE A 33 -12.22 -5.23 8.26
CA ILE A 33 -12.85 -6.47 8.73
C ILE A 33 -13.76 -7.06 7.65
N VAL A 34 -14.64 -6.25 7.08
CA VAL A 34 -15.67 -6.69 6.14
C VAL A 34 -15.07 -7.15 4.81
N ALA A 35 -14.11 -6.41 4.25
CA ALA A 35 -13.58 -6.72 2.93
C ALA A 35 -12.84 -8.08 2.88
N PRO A 36 -12.01 -8.47 3.86
CA PRO A 36 -11.43 -9.81 3.89
C PRO A 36 -12.48 -10.93 4.01
N VAL A 37 -13.55 -10.73 4.80
CA VAL A 37 -14.65 -11.69 4.93
C VAL A 37 -15.38 -11.87 3.60
N VAL A 38 -15.75 -10.76 2.96
CA VAL A 38 -16.39 -10.76 1.64
C VAL A 38 -15.47 -11.40 0.59
N SER A 39 -14.17 -11.10 0.63
CA SER A 39 -13.19 -11.71 -0.25
C SER A 39 -13.12 -13.22 -0.06
N HIS A 40 -13.06 -13.71 1.19
CA HIS A 40 -13.03 -15.13 1.50
C HIS A 40 -14.30 -15.86 1.03
N LEU A 41 -15.46 -15.22 1.12
CA LEU A 41 -16.74 -15.77 0.66
C LEU A 41 -16.84 -15.87 -0.87
N ILE A 42 -16.38 -14.86 -1.59
CA ILE A 42 -16.63 -14.74 -3.03
C ILE A 42 -15.55 -15.45 -3.86
N ARG A 43 -14.27 -15.38 -3.44
CA ARG A 43 -13.14 -15.94 -4.20
C ARG A 43 -13.27 -17.43 -4.60
N PRO A 44 -13.86 -18.34 -3.80
CA PRO A 44 -14.04 -19.73 -4.19
C PRO A 44 -14.90 -19.91 -5.47
N HIS A 45 -15.72 -18.91 -5.79
CA HIS A 45 -16.61 -18.90 -6.96
C HIS A 45 -16.03 -18.15 -8.16
N LEU A 46 -14.80 -17.62 -8.03
CA LEU A 46 -14.13 -16.86 -9.08
C LEU A 46 -13.02 -17.70 -9.71
N ALA A 47 -12.75 -17.44 -10.98
CA ALA A 47 -11.61 -18.05 -11.63
C ALA A 47 -10.30 -17.59 -10.97
N PRO A 48 -9.27 -18.46 -10.94
CA PRO A 48 -7.93 -18.07 -10.52
C PRO A 48 -7.40 -16.91 -11.38
N ARG A 49 -6.41 -16.18 -10.82
CA ARG A 49 -5.67 -15.15 -11.56
C ARG A 49 -4.94 -15.76 -12.76
N SER A 50 -4.86 -15.01 -13.86
CA SER A 50 -4.19 -15.51 -15.09
C SER A 50 -2.68 -15.31 -15.07
N GLY A 51 -2.13 -14.48 -14.17
CA GLY A 51 -0.70 -14.22 -14.13
C GLY A 51 -0.24 -13.30 -12.98
N PRO A 52 1.02 -12.85 -13.02
CA PRO A 52 1.58 -11.95 -12.02
C PRO A 52 1.16 -10.49 -12.19
N SER A 53 0.64 -10.12 -13.37
CA SER A 53 0.21 -8.74 -13.65
C SER A 53 -0.84 -8.73 -14.74
N PRO A 54 -1.80 -7.78 -14.67
CA PRO A 54 -2.77 -7.61 -15.72
C PRO A 54 -2.11 -7.26 -17.06
N ALA A 55 -2.65 -7.82 -18.15
CA ALA A 55 -2.14 -7.66 -19.49
C ALA A 55 -3.27 -7.27 -20.47
N PHE A 56 -2.89 -6.75 -21.64
CA PHE A 56 -3.84 -6.16 -22.59
C PHE A 56 -4.81 -7.19 -23.22
N ASP A 57 -4.38 -8.44 -23.34
CA ASP A 57 -5.19 -9.58 -23.78
C ASP A 57 -6.37 -9.85 -22.84
N GLN A 58 -6.26 -9.53 -21.55
CA GLN A 58 -7.36 -9.70 -20.60
C GLN A 58 -8.53 -8.73 -20.81
N LEU A 59 -8.38 -7.72 -21.68
CA LEU A 59 -9.48 -6.84 -22.08
C LEU A 59 -10.59 -7.58 -22.83
N GLU A 60 -10.30 -8.75 -23.40
CA GLU A 60 -11.28 -9.62 -24.03
C GLU A 60 -12.28 -10.19 -23.01
N ASN A 61 -11.88 -10.29 -21.73
CA ASN A 61 -12.69 -10.80 -20.63
C ASN A 61 -12.74 -9.79 -19.47
N PRO A 62 -13.43 -8.65 -19.63
CA PRO A 62 -13.37 -7.55 -18.65
C PRO A 62 -13.92 -7.95 -17.27
N GLY A 63 -14.86 -8.90 -17.21
CA GLY A 63 -15.38 -9.42 -15.94
C GLY A 63 -14.33 -10.21 -15.15
N HIS A 64 -13.53 -11.02 -15.84
CA HIS A 64 -12.42 -11.76 -15.22
C HIS A 64 -11.33 -10.81 -14.75
N LEU A 65 -10.95 -9.84 -15.60
CA LEU A 65 -9.99 -8.79 -15.24
C LEU A 65 -10.44 -8.00 -14.01
N LEU A 66 -11.72 -7.63 -13.93
CA LEU A 66 -12.25 -6.90 -12.78
C LEU A 66 -12.25 -7.75 -11.50
N ALA A 67 -12.62 -9.03 -11.60
CA ALA A 67 -12.53 -9.97 -10.49
C ALA A 67 -11.09 -10.16 -10.00
N GLU A 68 -10.13 -10.21 -10.93
CA GLU A 68 -8.70 -10.26 -10.63
C GLU A 68 -8.24 -9.00 -9.89
N LEU A 69 -8.56 -7.82 -10.42
CA LEU A 69 -8.16 -6.55 -9.80
C LEU A 69 -8.79 -6.36 -8.41
N LEU A 70 -10.04 -6.77 -8.21
CA LEU A 70 -10.75 -6.56 -6.95
C LEU A 70 -10.41 -7.61 -5.89
N LEU A 71 -10.24 -8.88 -6.26
CA LEU A 71 -10.38 -10.00 -5.33
C LEU A 71 -9.29 -11.08 -5.44
N THR A 72 -8.89 -11.50 -6.64
CA THR A 72 -8.03 -12.69 -6.83
C THR A 72 -6.59 -12.40 -7.26
N GLY A 73 -6.30 -11.15 -7.63
CA GLY A 73 -4.97 -10.70 -8.06
C GLY A 73 -3.96 -10.61 -6.92
N TYR A 74 -2.73 -10.19 -7.26
CA TYR A 74 -1.62 -10.04 -6.31
C TYR A 74 -1.88 -8.94 -5.26
N TYR A 75 -2.66 -7.93 -5.64
CA TYR A 75 -2.83 -6.68 -4.93
C TYR A 75 -4.32 -6.27 -4.86
N PRO A 76 -5.20 -7.16 -4.36
CA PRO A 76 -6.63 -7.04 -4.54
C PRO A 76 -7.16 -5.72 -3.97
N CYS A 77 -7.78 -4.90 -4.82
CA CYS A 77 -8.20 -3.55 -4.47
C CYS A 77 -9.26 -3.54 -3.35
N LEU A 78 -10.09 -4.58 -3.25
CA LEU A 78 -11.18 -4.60 -2.27
C LEU A 78 -10.67 -4.54 -0.83
N PRO A 79 -9.83 -5.47 -0.32
CA PRO A 79 -9.26 -5.34 1.02
C PRO A 79 -8.35 -4.12 1.17
N TRP A 80 -7.59 -3.77 0.13
CA TRP A 80 -6.61 -2.68 0.18
C TRP A 80 -7.22 -1.28 0.22
N LEU A 81 -8.49 -1.14 -0.17
CA LEU A 81 -9.24 0.10 0.01
C LEU A 81 -9.24 0.57 1.48
N ALA A 82 -9.10 -0.34 2.45
CA ALA A 82 -8.93 0.01 3.86
C ALA A 82 -7.71 0.94 4.10
N TYR A 83 -6.58 0.69 3.43
CA TYR A 83 -5.40 1.55 3.54
C TYR A 83 -5.63 2.93 2.93
N LEU A 84 -6.32 2.98 1.78
CA LEU A 84 -6.65 4.25 1.13
C LEU A 84 -7.58 5.09 2.01
N LEU A 85 -8.63 4.48 2.57
CA LEU A 85 -9.55 5.14 3.51
C LEU A 85 -8.84 5.66 4.75
N LEU A 86 -7.93 4.85 5.32
CA LEU A 86 -7.12 5.22 6.48
C LEU A 86 -6.21 6.41 6.15
N GLY A 87 -5.52 6.38 5.01
CA GLY A 87 -4.67 7.48 4.53
C GLY A 87 -5.45 8.77 4.30
N MET A 88 -6.65 8.68 3.69
CA MET A 88 -7.54 9.82 3.53
C MET A 88 -7.99 10.38 4.89
N ALA A 89 -8.33 9.52 5.86
CA ALA A 89 -8.71 9.96 7.20
C ALA A 89 -7.59 10.76 7.89
N ILE A 90 -6.34 10.27 7.81
CA ILE A 90 -5.16 10.94 8.35
C ILE A 90 -4.92 12.27 7.64
N GLY A 91 -5.09 12.33 6.31
CA GLY A 91 -4.93 13.55 5.52
C GLY A 91 -5.88 14.69 5.91
N HIS A 92 -6.99 14.39 6.59
CA HIS A 92 -7.93 15.38 7.12
C HIS A 92 -7.59 15.85 8.55
N CYS A 93 -6.61 15.25 9.21
CA CYS A 93 -6.16 15.65 10.54
C CYS A 93 -5.18 16.84 10.45
N ASP A 94 -5.11 17.64 11.52
CA ASP A 94 -4.05 18.64 11.65
C ASP A 94 -2.71 17.97 11.98
N LEU A 95 -2.00 17.55 10.94
CA LEU A 95 -0.70 16.87 11.04
C LEU A 95 0.42 17.74 11.62
N ARG A 96 0.21 19.06 11.74
CA ARG A 96 1.16 19.99 12.38
C ARG A 96 0.99 20.01 13.90
N SER A 97 -0.15 19.55 14.41
CA SER A 97 -0.40 19.44 15.85
C SER A 97 0.42 18.32 16.47
N ARG A 98 1.26 18.66 17.46
CA ARG A 98 2.03 17.67 18.23
C ARG A 98 1.13 16.63 18.88
N ALA A 99 -0.06 17.03 19.34
CA ALA A 99 -1.02 16.13 19.96
C ALA A 99 -1.51 15.07 18.97
N VAL A 100 -1.75 15.46 17.70
CA VAL A 100 -2.12 14.51 16.64
C VAL A 100 -0.94 13.58 16.34
N GLN A 101 0.27 14.11 16.17
CA GLN A 101 1.47 13.30 15.90
C GLN A 101 1.70 12.23 16.98
N VAL A 102 1.67 12.60 18.25
CA VAL A 102 1.84 11.66 19.38
C VAL A 102 0.70 10.65 19.43
N ARG A 103 -0.55 11.06 19.14
CA ARG A 103 -1.68 10.12 19.06
C ARG A 103 -1.51 9.12 17.92
N LEU A 104 -1.04 9.53 16.74
CA LEU A 104 -0.77 8.61 15.63
C LEU A 104 0.28 7.58 16.03
N ILE A 105 1.37 8.00 16.70
CA ILE A 105 2.39 7.09 17.21
C ILE A 105 1.81 6.11 18.23
N ALA A 106 1.17 6.62 19.29
CA ALA A 106 0.70 5.80 20.40
C ALA A 106 -0.41 4.83 19.98
N VAL A 107 -1.42 5.32 19.24
CA VAL A 107 -2.53 4.49 18.76
C VAL A 107 -2.07 3.53 17.67
N GLY A 108 -1.24 3.99 16.72
CA GLY A 108 -0.70 3.13 15.67
C GLY A 108 0.14 1.99 16.24
N LEU A 109 1.06 2.29 17.17
CA LEU A 109 1.89 1.27 17.79
C LEU A 109 1.06 0.32 18.66
N GLY A 110 0.14 0.86 19.48
CA GLY A 110 -0.74 0.06 20.33
C GLY A 110 -1.62 -0.89 19.53
N LEU A 111 -2.26 -0.42 18.46
CA LEU A 111 -3.10 -1.26 17.59
C LEU A 111 -2.27 -2.27 16.80
N ALA A 112 -1.08 -1.91 16.32
CA ALA A 112 -0.21 -2.85 15.60
C ALA A 112 0.23 -4.01 16.48
N ILE A 113 0.67 -3.71 17.71
CA ILE A 113 1.06 -4.73 18.70
C ILE A 113 -0.15 -5.56 19.09
N LEU A 114 -1.29 -4.93 19.39
CA LEU A 114 -2.51 -5.65 19.77
C LEU A 114 -2.97 -6.61 18.67
N ALA A 115 -3.03 -6.16 17.42
CA ALA A 115 -3.42 -7.00 16.29
C ALA A 115 -2.47 -8.20 16.12
N PHE A 116 -1.16 -7.98 16.23
CA PHE A 116 -0.16 -9.04 16.16
C PHE A 116 -0.30 -10.04 17.31
N VAL A 117 -0.38 -9.56 18.55
CA VAL A 117 -0.46 -10.42 19.75
C VAL A 117 -1.74 -11.22 19.76
N VAL A 118 -2.89 -10.60 19.44
CA VAL A 118 -4.18 -11.30 19.39
C VAL A 118 -4.17 -12.34 18.27
N SER A 119 -3.67 -12.00 17.07
CA SER A 119 -3.53 -12.96 15.98
C SER A 119 -2.66 -14.15 16.39
N ARG A 120 -1.46 -13.89 16.95
CA ARG A 120 -0.55 -14.92 17.45
C ARG A 120 -1.24 -15.83 18.47
N ALA A 121 -1.83 -15.24 19.51
CA ALA A 121 -2.52 -15.99 20.56
C ALA A 121 -3.69 -16.85 20.04
N LEU A 122 -4.38 -16.42 18.98
CA LEU A 122 -5.42 -17.20 18.33
C LEU A 122 -4.82 -18.32 17.46
N THR A 123 -3.83 -18.00 16.64
CA THR A 123 -3.19 -18.96 15.73
C THR A 123 -2.39 -20.05 16.45
N GLU A 124 -1.91 -19.80 17.67
CA GLU A 124 -1.24 -20.80 18.52
C GLU A 124 -2.21 -21.83 19.11
N GLN A 125 -3.52 -21.58 19.08
CA GLN A 125 -4.50 -22.53 19.59
C GLN A 125 -4.55 -23.78 18.71
N THR A 126 -4.44 -24.96 19.32
CA THR A 126 -4.33 -26.24 18.61
C THR A 126 -5.48 -26.48 17.63
N TRP A 127 -6.70 -26.04 17.95
CA TRP A 127 -7.84 -26.19 17.04
C TRP A 127 -7.73 -25.29 15.80
N VAL A 128 -7.13 -24.10 15.93
CA VAL A 128 -6.89 -23.19 14.79
C VAL A 128 -5.82 -23.78 13.88
N LEU A 129 -4.68 -24.23 14.44
CA LEU A 129 -3.63 -24.89 13.68
C LEU A 129 -4.16 -26.10 12.91
N ARG A 130 -4.93 -26.98 13.56
CA ARG A 130 -5.55 -28.14 12.89
C ARG A 130 -6.43 -27.78 11.69
N ARG A 131 -7.03 -26.58 11.71
CA ARG A 131 -7.85 -26.07 10.61
C ARG A 131 -7.03 -25.38 9.52
N LEU A 132 -5.83 -24.90 9.84
CA LEU A 132 -4.92 -24.26 8.89
C LEU A 132 -4.07 -25.28 8.14
N VAL A 133 -3.59 -26.32 8.83
CA VAL A 133 -2.67 -27.35 8.30
C VAL A 133 -3.12 -27.96 6.96
N PRO A 134 -4.39 -28.37 6.77
CA PRO A 134 -4.83 -29.01 5.52
C PRO A 134 -4.67 -28.09 4.29
N ASP A 135 -4.90 -26.79 4.48
CA ASP A 135 -4.77 -25.80 3.41
C ASP A 135 -3.33 -25.27 3.28
N ALA A 136 -2.55 -25.37 4.37
CA ALA A 136 -1.23 -24.80 4.47
C ALA A 136 -0.12 -25.71 3.95
N GLY A 137 -0.41 -27.00 3.67
CA GLY A 137 0.56 -27.94 3.06
C GLY A 137 1.11 -27.51 1.71
N ARG A 138 0.49 -26.49 1.07
CA ARG A 138 0.98 -25.84 -0.16
C ARG A 138 2.17 -24.90 0.10
N TYR A 139 2.41 -24.51 1.35
CA TYR A 139 3.43 -23.54 1.76
C TYR A 139 4.64 -24.18 2.48
N GLY A 140 4.62 -25.50 2.73
CA GLY A 140 5.73 -26.23 3.35
C GLY A 140 5.30 -27.14 4.50
N ASP A 141 6.24 -27.49 5.38
CA ASP A 141 5.94 -28.21 6.62
C ASP A 141 5.22 -27.28 7.61
N VAL A 142 4.05 -27.72 8.07
CA VAL A 142 3.13 -26.99 8.95
C VAL A 142 2.79 -27.77 10.22
N SER A 143 3.63 -28.73 10.58
CA SER A 143 3.47 -29.59 11.76
C SER A 143 3.38 -28.83 13.09
N THR A 144 3.89 -27.60 13.17
CA THR A 144 3.87 -26.73 14.37
C THR A 144 3.51 -25.29 14.03
N ALA A 145 3.12 -24.49 15.04
CA ALA A 145 2.87 -23.05 14.87
C ALA A 145 4.08 -22.30 14.31
N ASP A 146 5.29 -22.59 14.78
CA ASP A 146 6.50 -21.93 14.30
C ASP A 146 6.86 -22.36 12.88
N ALA A 147 6.65 -23.64 12.53
CA ALA A 147 6.78 -24.11 11.15
C ALA A 147 5.75 -23.43 10.23
N PHE A 148 4.51 -23.25 10.68
CA PHE A 148 3.48 -22.50 9.95
C PHE A 148 3.85 -21.05 9.71
N VAL A 149 4.33 -20.34 10.74
CA VAL A 149 4.78 -18.95 10.58
C VAL A 149 5.98 -18.86 9.65
N ASN A 150 6.94 -19.79 9.75
CA ASN A 150 8.07 -19.84 8.83
C ASN A 150 7.63 -20.12 7.39
N ALA A 151 6.68 -21.03 7.18
CA ALA A 151 6.14 -21.40 5.87
C ALA A 151 5.48 -20.21 5.15
N ILE A 152 4.83 -19.32 5.90
CA ILE A 152 4.16 -18.12 5.34
C ILE A 152 4.97 -16.83 5.50
N SER A 153 6.19 -16.92 6.04
CA SER A 153 7.05 -15.75 6.31
C SER A 153 7.54 -15.05 5.04
N GLY A 154 7.67 -15.79 3.94
CA GLY A 154 7.97 -15.25 2.60
C GLY A 154 6.85 -14.38 2.01
N GLY A 155 5.70 -14.31 2.69
CA GLY A 155 4.54 -13.53 2.29
C GLY A 155 3.57 -14.30 1.40
N LEU A 156 2.32 -13.88 1.46
CA LEU A 156 1.23 -14.31 0.60
C LEU A 156 1.10 -13.34 -0.58
N HIS A 157 0.27 -13.71 -1.56
CA HIS A 157 0.08 -12.89 -2.76
C HIS A 157 -1.21 -12.06 -2.69
N GLY A 158 -1.37 -11.30 -1.61
CA GLY A 158 -2.54 -10.45 -1.36
C GLY A 158 -3.79 -11.20 -0.89
N THR A 159 -3.75 -12.53 -0.85
CA THR A 159 -4.91 -13.38 -0.54
C THR A 159 -4.51 -14.64 0.23
N THR A 160 -5.43 -15.12 1.06
CA THR A 160 -5.38 -16.46 1.67
C THR A 160 -5.94 -17.53 0.72
N PRO A 161 -5.65 -18.83 0.93
CA PRO A 161 -6.17 -19.92 0.10
C PRO A 161 -7.68 -19.80 -0.15
N ALA A 162 -8.07 -19.75 -1.43
CA ALA A 162 -9.48 -19.73 -1.81
C ALA A 162 -10.14 -21.06 -1.43
N GLY A 163 -11.28 -20.99 -0.73
CA GLY A 163 -12.01 -22.17 -0.24
C GLY A 163 -11.37 -22.85 0.97
N GLY A 164 -10.30 -22.28 1.54
CA GLY A 164 -9.69 -22.77 2.77
C GLY A 164 -10.54 -22.46 4.00
N SER A 165 -10.05 -22.88 5.16
CA SER A 165 -10.67 -22.63 6.45
C SER A 165 -10.82 -21.14 6.78
N TRP A 166 -11.93 -20.78 7.44
CA TRP A 166 -12.14 -19.47 8.04
C TRP A 166 -11.06 -19.05 9.04
N ALA A 167 -10.33 -20.02 9.60
CA ALA A 167 -9.18 -19.78 10.47
C ALA A 167 -8.11 -18.91 9.79
N TRP A 168 -8.04 -18.90 8.45
CA TRP A 168 -7.11 -18.04 7.70
C TRP A 168 -7.33 -16.55 7.91
N LEU A 169 -8.55 -16.12 8.26
CA LEU A 169 -8.80 -14.70 8.58
C LEU A 169 -8.14 -14.26 9.89
N LEU A 170 -7.73 -15.20 10.74
CA LEU A 170 -7.06 -14.89 12.01
C LEU A 170 -5.55 -14.69 11.85
N VAL A 171 -4.99 -15.00 10.69
CA VAL A 171 -3.54 -15.05 10.45
C VAL A 171 -2.99 -13.67 10.13
N VAL A 172 -1.93 -13.26 10.81
CA VAL A 172 -1.04 -12.17 10.37
C VAL A 172 0.13 -12.78 9.61
N ALA A 173 0.21 -12.50 8.33
CA ALA A 173 1.35 -12.82 7.49
C ALA A 173 1.52 -11.73 6.43
N PRO A 174 2.76 -11.48 5.95
CA PRO A 174 2.99 -10.43 4.97
C PRO A 174 2.09 -10.60 3.75
N HIS A 175 1.36 -9.54 3.39
CA HIS A 175 0.48 -9.53 2.22
C HIS A 175 -0.61 -10.63 2.24
N SER A 176 -1.09 -11.02 3.43
CA SER A 176 -2.16 -12.02 3.55
C SER A 176 -3.55 -11.45 3.24
N GLY A 177 -3.72 -10.13 3.39
CA GLY A 177 -4.99 -9.44 3.14
C GLY A 177 -6.09 -9.82 4.15
N THR A 178 -5.71 -10.32 5.33
CA THR A 178 -6.61 -10.68 6.42
C THR A 178 -6.93 -9.45 7.29
N PRO A 179 -7.99 -9.48 8.12
CA PRO A 179 -8.29 -8.37 9.01
C PRO A 179 -7.12 -8.00 9.93
N PHE A 180 -6.44 -8.98 10.52
CA PHE A 180 -5.33 -8.70 11.42
C PHE A 180 -4.10 -8.16 10.67
N ASP A 181 -3.82 -8.63 9.45
CA ASP A 181 -2.75 -8.08 8.60
C ASP A 181 -3.04 -6.63 8.21
N LEU A 182 -4.26 -6.33 7.73
CA LEU A 182 -4.68 -4.96 7.39
C LEU A 182 -4.60 -4.03 8.60
N LEU A 183 -5.04 -4.48 9.78
CA LEU A 183 -4.96 -3.70 11.01
C LEU A 183 -3.52 -3.50 11.47
N GLN A 184 -2.71 -4.56 11.48
CA GLN A 184 -1.34 -4.53 11.98
C GLN A 184 -0.43 -3.65 11.11
N THR A 185 -0.48 -3.84 9.79
CA THR A 185 0.32 -3.05 8.84
C THR A 185 -0.23 -1.64 8.64
N GLY A 186 -1.56 -1.46 8.67
CA GLY A 186 -2.17 -0.14 8.61
C GLY A 186 -1.83 0.70 9.84
N ALA A 187 -1.90 0.10 11.04
CA ALA A 187 -1.55 0.77 12.29
C ALA A 187 -0.04 1.01 12.42
N SER A 188 0.81 0.10 11.94
CA SER A 188 2.26 0.34 11.90
C SER A 188 2.61 1.48 10.95
N ALA A 189 1.96 1.58 9.78
CA ALA A 189 2.11 2.71 8.87
C ALA A 189 1.68 4.03 9.53
N VAL A 190 0.56 4.04 10.26
CA VAL A 190 0.11 5.21 11.06
C VAL A 190 1.18 5.64 12.06
N ALA A 191 1.78 4.68 12.78
CA ALA A 191 2.83 4.95 13.76
C ALA A 191 4.08 5.54 13.09
N VAL A 192 4.49 4.99 11.94
CA VAL A 192 5.64 5.48 11.16
C VAL A 192 5.37 6.90 10.65
N ILE A 193 4.19 7.18 10.10
CA ILE A 193 3.81 8.54 9.67
C ILE A 193 3.88 9.51 10.85
N GLY A 194 3.31 9.14 11.99
CA GLY A 194 3.37 9.94 13.21
C GLY A 194 4.81 10.21 13.67
N ALA A 195 5.66 9.18 13.63
CA ALA A 195 7.07 9.26 14.01
C ALA A 195 7.86 10.16 13.06
N CYS A 196 7.64 10.05 11.74
CA CYS A 196 8.27 10.93 10.75
C CYS A 196 7.89 12.40 10.96
N LEU A 197 6.61 12.70 11.18
CA LEU A 197 6.13 14.07 11.43
C LEU A 197 6.66 14.63 12.76
N TRP A 198 6.73 13.79 13.79
CA TRP A 198 7.28 14.17 15.08
C TRP A 198 8.78 14.44 14.99
N LEU A 199 9.52 13.58 14.28
CA LEU A 199 10.96 13.68 14.05
C LEU A 199 11.30 14.94 13.23
N GLU A 200 10.55 15.24 12.17
CA GLU A 200 10.67 16.49 11.41
C GLU A 200 10.52 17.71 12.33
N GLY A 201 9.47 17.71 13.15
CA GLY A 201 9.19 18.78 14.10
C GLY A 201 10.24 18.90 15.22
N TRP A 202 10.86 17.79 15.61
CA TRP A 202 11.94 17.76 16.59
C TRP A 202 13.26 18.29 16.00
N LEU A 203 13.70 17.77 14.85
CA LEU A 203 14.93 18.24 14.17
C LEU A 203 14.87 19.74 13.88
N THR A 204 13.76 20.21 13.30
CA THR A 204 13.61 21.63 12.91
C THR A 204 13.70 22.57 14.11
N ARG A 205 13.25 22.14 15.30
CA ARG A 205 13.38 22.95 16.53
C ARG A 205 14.81 23.07 17.02
N TRP A 206 15.59 22.01 16.87
CA TRP A 206 16.97 21.96 17.37
C TRP A 206 17.96 22.69 16.48
N THR A 207 17.73 22.68 15.17
CA THR A 207 18.74 23.09 14.17
C THR A 207 18.25 24.16 13.19
N GLY A 208 16.99 24.59 13.29
CA GLY A 208 16.45 25.73 12.53
C GLY A 208 16.31 25.49 11.02
N GLU A 209 16.56 26.54 10.22
CA GLU A 209 16.39 26.55 8.77
C GLU A 209 17.35 25.60 7.98
N PRO A 210 18.61 25.39 8.40
CA PRO A 210 19.52 24.46 7.72
C PRO A 210 19.02 23.01 7.66
N SER A 211 18.44 22.48 8.74
CA SER A 211 17.95 21.10 8.76
C SER A 211 16.70 20.92 7.91
N ARG A 212 15.84 21.92 7.85
CA ARG A 212 14.68 21.92 6.95
C ARG A 212 15.11 21.78 5.49
N ARG A 213 16.18 22.48 5.09
CA ARG A 213 16.76 22.34 3.74
C ARG A 213 17.41 20.97 3.54
N ALA A 214 18.17 20.48 4.52
CA ALA A 214 18.79 19.15 4.43
C ALA A 214 17.74 18.04 4.30
N LEU A 215 16.66 18.09 5.08
CA LEU A 215 15.53 17.16 4.98
C LEU A 215 14.83 17.28 3.63
N ALA A 216 14.59 18.49 3.14
CA ALA A 216 13.99 18.70 1.82
C ALA A 216 14.86 18.11 0.69
N ILE A 217 16.18 18.20 0.80
CA ILE A 217 17.11 17.62 -0.18
C ILE A 217 17.14 16.09 -0.05
N ALA A 218 17.31 15.56 1.16
CA ALA A 218 17.41 14.12 1.42
C ALA A 218 16.12 13.37 1.05
N PHE A 219 14.96 13.94 1.34
CA PHE A 219 13.65 13.39 1.00
C PHE A 219 13.06 13.99 -0.28
N GLY A 220 13.85 14.75 -1.03
CA GLY A 220 13.45 15.44 -2.25
C GLY A 220 12.96 14.50 -3.35
N ALA A 221 13.45 13.27 -3.33
CA ALA A 221 12.97 12.17 -4.18
C ALA A 221 11.44 11.99 -4.11
N GLY A 222 10.82 12.22 -2.95
CA GLY A 222 9.37 12.13 -2.79
C GLY A 222 8.57 13.17 -3.59
N THR A 223 9.21 14.21 -4.11
CA THR A 223 8.56 15.23 -4.96
C THR A 223 8.56 14.87 -6.45
N MET A 224 9.23 13.76 -6.82
CA MET A 224 9.45 13.32 -8.19
C MET A 224 9.15 11.82 -8.38
N THR A 225 8.10 11.35 -7.72
CA THR A 225 7.79 9.91 -7.65
C THR A 225 7.58 9.29 -9.03
N LEU A 226 6.95 9.98 -9.99
CA LEU A 226 6.72 9.44 -11.33
C LEU A 226 8.00 9.42 -12.16
N THR A 227 8.80 10.50 -12.12
CA THR A 227 10.10 10.53 -12.79
C THR A 227 11.00 9.42 -12.24
N LEU A 228 11.15 9.33 -10.92
CA LEU A 228 12.04 8.35 -10.29
C LEU A 228 11.53 6.93 -10.43
N TYR A 229 10.21 6.71 -10.38
CA TYR A 229 9.63 5.40 -10.67
C TYR A 229 9.89 4.96 -12.11
N THR A 230 9.69 5.86 -13.08
CA THR A 230 9.93 5.56 -14.49
C THR A 230 11.42 5.29 -14.73
N LEU A 231 12.29 6.11 -14.14
CA LEU A 231 13.74 5.89 -14.17
C LEU A 231 14.11 4.54 -13.56
N HIS A 232 13.54 4.18 -12.40
CA HIS A 232 13.79 2.89 -11.75
C HIS A 232 13.37 1.70 -12.63
N VAL A 233 12.17 1.73 -13.22
CA VAL A 233 11.70 0.67 -14.13
C VAL A 233 12.63 0.53 -15.34
N VAL A 234 13.10 1.65 -15.86
CA VAL A 234 14.03 1.71 -16.99
C VAL A 234 15.42 1.20 -16.59
N MET A 235 15.91 1.51 -15.38
CA MET A 235 17.16 0.98 -14.81
C MET A 235 17.13 -0.54 -14.59
N ARG A 236 15.96 -1.13 -14.34
CA ARG A 236 15.83 -2.60 -14.26
C ARG A 236 16.05 -3.31 -15.60
N THR A 237 16.20 -2.58 -16.70
CA THR A 237 16.57 -3.16 -17.99
C THR A 237 18.10 -3.29 -18.04
N GLU A 238 18.61 -4.38 -18.64
CA GLU A 238 20.06 -4.66 -18.79
C GLU A 238 20.87 -3.51 -19.43
N ARG A 239 20.20 -2.56 -20.10
CA ARG A 239 20.81 -1.46 -20.83
C ARG A 239 21.27 -0.30 -19.96
N ILE A 240 20.78 -0.19 -18.73
CA ILE A 240 20.98 1.02 -17.91
C ILE A 240 21.55 0.60 -16.56
N TRP A 241 22.71 1.17 -16.23
CA TRP A 241 23.39 0.89 -14.99
C TRP A 241 22.63 1.50 -13.79
N PRO A 242 22.57 0.81 -12.63
CA PRO A 242 23.12 -0.51 -12.33
C PRO A 242 22.26 -1.63 -12.91
N ALA A 243 22.87 -2.67 -13.48
CA ALA A 243 22.15 -3.86 -13.90
C ALA A 243 21.41 -4.51 -12.71
N GLU A 244 20.26 -5.13 -12.97
CA GLU A 244 19.45 -5.79 -11.94
C GLU A 244 20.14 -7.07 -11.45
N GLU A 245 20.93 -6.92 -10.39
CA GLU A 245 21.52 -8.03 -9.62
C GLU A 245 21.01 -7.99 -8.17
N PRO A 246 20.97 -9.12 -7.43
CA PRO A 246 20.51 -9.16 -6.04
C PRO A 246 21.19 -8.15 -5.11
N ALA A 247 22.47 -7.82 -5.37
CA ALA A 247 23.24 -6.84 -4.59
C ALA A 247 23.04 -5.37 -5.06
N SER A 248 22.43 -5.16 -6.22
CA SER A 248 22.32 -3.84 -6.87
C SER A 248 21.22 -2.94 -6.30
N PHE A 249 20.34 -3.46 -5.44
CA PHE A 249 19.22 -2.70 -4.87
C PHE A 249 19.69 -1.43 -4.14
N GLY A 250 20.78 -1.52 -3.37
CA GLY A 250 21.36 -0.37 -2.68
C GLY A 250 21.82 0.72 -3.65
N TRP A 251 22.41 0.34 -4.79
CA TRP A 251 22.84 1.29 -5.82
C TRP A 251 21.67 1.98 -6.50
N HIS A 252 20.59 1.25 -6.80
CA HIS A 252 19.36 1.85 -7.30
C HIS A 252 18.82 2.91 -6.34
N LEU A 253 18.81 2.64 -5.03
CA LEU A 253 18.39 3.63 -4.04
C LEU A 253 19.30 4.87 -4.02
N VAL A 254 20.61 4.68 -4.02
CA VAL A 254 21.58 5.79 -4.01
C VAL A 254 21.40 6.68 -5.23
N VAL A 255 21.28 6.10 -6.43
CA VAL A 255 21.09 6.85 -7.67
C VAL A 255 19.78 7.65 -7.63
N LEU A 256 18.67 7.02 -7.25
CA LEU A 256 17.36 7.69 -7.22
C LEU A 256 17.32 8.81 -6.18
N LEU A 257 17.91 8.60 -5.01
CA LEU A 257 18.02 9.64 -3.97
C LEU A 257 18.94 10.78 -4.41
N ALA A 258 20.07 10.49 -5.05
CA ALA A 258 20.98 11.51 -5.56
C ALA A 258 20.34 12.36 -6.66
N VAL A 259 19.61 11.74 -7.59
CA VAL A 259 18.85 12.44 -8.63
C VAL A 259 17.77 13.31 -8.00
N GLY A 260 16.97 12.75 -7.08
CA GLY A 260 15.93 13.50 -6.36
C GLY A 260 16.50 14.70 -5.59
N ALA A 261 17.59 14.48 -4.86
CA ALA A 261 18.31 15.51 -4.11
C ALA A 261 18.86 16.61 -5.03
N GLY A 262 19.49 16.23 -6.16
CA GLY A 262 20.05 17.17 -7.13
C GLY A 262 18.99 18.07 -7.77
N PHE A 263 17.84 17.52 -8.14
CA PHE A 263 16.75 18.30 -8.70
C PHE A 263 16.13 19.26 -7.66
N VAL A 264 15.96 18.83 -6.42
CA VAL A 264 15.45 19.70 -5.35
C VAL A 264 16.46 20.80 -5.01
N ALA A 265 17.76 20.48 -4.96
CA ALA A 265 18.81 21.47 -4.80
C ALA A 265 18.80 22.50 -5.95
N ALA A 266 18.53 22.06 -7.18
CA ALA A 266 18.36 22.92 -8.35
C ALA A 266 17.00 23.65 -8.40
N ARG A 267 16.11 23.43 -7.42
CA ARG A 267 14.72 23.96 -7.38
C ARG A 267 13.90 23.64 -8.65
N ARG A 268 14.18 22.50 -9.29
CA ARG A 268 13.45 22.05 -10.49
C ARG A 268 12.40 21.01 -10.13
N ARG A 269 11.36 20.90 -10.96
CA ARG A 269 10.37 19.82 -10.90
C ARG A 269 10.84 18.64 -11.75
N GLY A 270 10.36 17.45 -11.43
CA GLY A 270 10.66 16.27 -12.23
C GLY A 270 10.05 16.44 -13.63
N PRO A 271 10.73 15.99 -14.69
CA PRO A 271 10.29 16.17 -16.07
C PRO A 271 8.90 15.59 -16.33
N LEU A 272 8.59 14.41 -15.81
CA LEU A 272 7.28 13.77 -16.03
C LEU A 272 6.17 14.46 -15.23
N GLU A 273 6.46 14.89 -14.00
CA GLU A 273 5.53 15.68 -13.18
C GLU A 273 5.23 17.04 -13.83
N TRP A 274 6.23 17.66 -14.46
CA TRP A 274 6.06 18.91 -15.20
C TRP A 274 5.16 18.72 -16.43
N LEU A 275 5.36 17.65 -17.22
CA LEU A 275 4.53 17.32 -18.37
C LEU A 275 3.07 17.11 -17.97
N ILE A 276 2.80 16.22 -17.00
CA ILE A 276 1.43 15.95 -16.53
C ILE A 276 0.78 17.19 -15.96
N GLY A 277 1.52 17.95 -15.15
CA GLY A 277 1.01 19.20 -14.58
C GLY A 277 0.61 20.21 -15.65
N THR A 278 1.26 20.21 -16.81
CA THR A 278 0.94 21.13 -17.91
C THR A 278 -0.33 20.69 -18.65
N VAL A 279 -0.49 19.39 -18.89
CA VAL A 279 -1.69 18.82 -19.52
C VAL A 279 -2.94 18.99 -18.64
N SER A 280 -2.82 18.82 -17.32
CA SER A 280 -3.96 18.96 -16.40
C SER A 280 -4.42 20.42 -16.28
N ARG A 281 -3.50 21.38 -16.23
CA ARG A 281 -3.82 22.81 -16.21
C ARG A 281 -4.47 23.28 -17.52
N TRP A 282 -4.08 22.71 -18.65
CA TRP A 282 -4.66 23.03 -19.95
C TRP A 282 -6.15 22.67 -20.04
N ARG A 283 -6.59 21.56 -19.42
CA ARG A 283 -8.02 21.17 -19.39
C ARG A 283 -8.87 22.03 -18.45
N VAL A 284 -8.32 22.49 -17.32
CA VAL A 284 -9.05 23.36 -16.39
C VAL A 284 -9.29 24.75 -16.97
N LEU A 285 -8.39 25.24 -17.83
CA LEU A 285 -8.51 26.54 -18.49
C LEU A 285 -9.38 26.51 -19.77
N ASN A 286 -9.78 25.32 -20.26
CA ASN A 286 -10.61 25.16 -21.46
C ASN A 286 -11.79 24.18 -21.24
N PRO A 287 -12.76 24.48 -20.36
CA PRO A 287 -13.94 23.64 -20.16
C PRO A 287 -14.93 23.67 -21.36
N GLY A 288 -14.70 24.51 -22.37
CA GLY A 288 -15.65 24.84 -23.45
C GLY A 288 -15.56 24.06 -24.76
N GLY A 289 -14.76 22.99 -24.87
CA GLY A 289 -14.55 22.29 -26.15
C GLY A 289 -15.66 21.33 -26.61
N ALA A 290 -16.63 20.99 -25.74
CA ALA A 290 -17.63 19.94 -26.01
C ALA A 290 -19.04 20.46 -26.36
N ARG A 291 -19.22 21.76 -26.62
CA ARG A 291 -20.49 22.29 -27.14
C ARG A 291 -20.25 23.33 -28.22
N ARG A 292 -20.31 22.86 -29.46
CA ARG A 292 -20.59 23.54 -30.75
C ARG A 292 -20.23 22.48 -31.80
N SER A 293 -21.06 22.03 -32.72
CA SER A 293 -22.37 22.38 -33.29
C SER A 293 -22.46 21.52 -34.59
N PRO A 294 -23.56 21.46 -35.35
CA PRO A 294 -24.88 22.05 -35.16
C PRO A 294 -25.98 21.04 -34.76
#